data_AF-A0AAT9QMQ4-F1
#
_entry.id   AF-A0AAT9QMQ4-F1
#
_cell.length_a   1.000
_cell.length_b   1.000
_cell.length_c   1.000
_cell.angle_alpha   90.00
_cell.angle_beta   90.00
_cell.angle_gamma   90.00
#
_symmetry.space_group_name_H-M   'P 1'
#
loop_
_entity.id
_entity.type
_entity.pdbx_description
1 polymer ?
#
loop_
_entity_poly.entity_id
_entity_poly.type
_entity_poly.pdbx_seq_one_letter_code
_entity_poly.pdbx_strand_id
1 'polypeptide(L)'
;MCGIAGEIAFNGRAASGEAVLKIMEAMASRGPDGRGSWNGGWVALGHRRLSVIDLSDAAAQPMEDDGGLAIAFNGCIYNYQEPPP
;
A
#
# COMPACT_ATOMS: atom_id res chain seq x y z
N MET A 1 -8.67 10.24 -4.09
CA MET A 1 -8.72 8.77 -4.08
C MET A 1 -7.28 8.29 -3.97
N CYS A 2 -6.98 7.30 -3.13
CA CYS A 2 -5.61 6.78 -2.92
C CYS A 2 -4.84 6.43 -4.22
N GLY A 3 -3.55 6.10 -4.08
CA GLY A 3 -2.71 5.54 -5.13
C GLY A 3 -1.98 4.29 -4.65
N ILE A 4 -1.80 3.29 -5.52
CA ILE A 4 -1.01 2.08 -5.25
C ILE A 4 0.09 1.99 -6.31
N ALA A 5 1.29 1.63 -5.89
CA ALA A 5 2.39 1.22 -6.75
C ALA A 5 2.92 -0.13 -6.28
N GLY A 6 3.49 -0.91 -7.19
CA GLY A 6 4.16 -2.14 -6.82
C GLY A 6 5.08 -2.63 -7.93
N GLU A 7 6.08 -3.41 -7.54
CA GLU A 7 6.97 -4.11 -8.44
C GLU A 7 7.11 -5.56 -7.97
N ILE A 8 7.05 -6.49 -8.92
CA ILE A 8 7.30 -7.91 -8.70
C ILE A 8 8.40 -8.34 -9.66
N ALA A 9 9.48 -8.92 -9.12
CA ALA A 9 10.66 -9.33 -9.87
C ALA A 9 10.73 -10.86 -9.99
N PHE A 10 10.48 -11.40 -11.18
CA PHE A 10 10.48 -12.85 -11.45
C PHE A 10 11.84 -13.42 -11.87
N ASN A 11 12.87 -12.59 -11.99
CA ASN A 11 14.19 -12.96 -12.50
C ASN A 11 15.26 -13.14 -11.38
N GLY A 12 14.83 -13.44 -10.16
CA GLY A 12 15.74 -13.71 -9.02
C GLY A 12 16.44 -12.49 -8.44
N ARG A 13 16.09 -11.27 -8.88
CA ARG A 13 16.55 -10.01 -8.27
C ARG A 13 15.57 -9.50 -7.23
N ALA A 14 16.03 -8.57 -6.40
CA ALA A 14 15.13 -7.78 -5.56
C ALA A 14 14.29 -6.79 -6.40
N ALA A 15 13.05 -6.57 -5.98
CA ALA A 15 12.20 -5.51 -6.51
C ALA A 15 12.79 -4.13 -6.16
N SER A 16 12.67 -3.18 -7.07
CA SER A 16 13.19 -1.84 -6.87
C SER A 16 12.23 -1.00 -6.02
N GLY A 17 12.55 -0.86 -4.73
CA GLY A 17 11.87 0.10 -3.86
C GLY A 17 11.97 1.54 -4.38
N GLU A 18 13.09 1.90 -5.01
CA GLU A 18 13.28 3.22 -5.61
C GLU A 18 12.31 3.50 -6.76
N ALA A 19 12.07 2.52 -7.63
CA ALA A 19 11.09 2.65 -8.72
C ALA A 19 9.68 2.84 -8.16
N VAL A 20 9.31 2.07 -7.13
CA VAL A 20 8.03 2.21 -6.42
C VAL A 20 7.89 3.61 -5.82
N LEU A 21 8.92 4.13 -5.15
CA LEU A 21 8.90 5.48 -4.58
C LEU A 21 8.73 6.57 -5.65
N LYS A 22 9.40 6.45 -6.81
CA LYS A 22 9.23 7.40 -7.92
C LYS A 22 7.79 7.42 -8.45
N ILE A 23 7.16 6.26 -8.58
CA ILE A 23 5.75 6.16 -8.98
C ILE A 23 4.84 6.78 -7.91
N MET A 24 5.13 6.54 -6.63
CA MET A 24 4.37 7.14 -5.52
C MET A 24 4.43 8.68 -5.52
N GLU A 25 5.59 9.28 -5.82
CA GLU A 25 5.73 10.73 -5.90
C GLU A 25 4.92 11.31 -7.07
N ALA A 26 4.90 10.65 -8.23
CA ALA A 26 4.04 11.03 -9.35
C ALA A 26 2.53 10.94 -9.01
N MET A 27 2.16 10.16 -7.99
CA MET A 27 0.79 10.00 -7.50
C MET A 27 0.48 10.83 -6.25
N ALA A 28 1.33 11.78 -5.84
CA ALA A 28 1.17 12.51 -4.58
C ALA A 28 -0.22 13.17 -4.42
N SER A 29 -0.81 13.68 -5.50
CA SER A 29 -2.14 14.32 -5.50
C SER A 29 -3.30 13.37 -5.21
N ARG A 30 -3.12 12.06 -5.41
CA ARG A 30 -4.15 11.04 -5.16
C ARG A 30 -4.37 10.81 -3.66
N GLY A 31 -3.26 10.71 -2.92
CA GLY A 31 -3.26 10.51 -1.48
C GLY A 31 -2.38 11.55 -0.80
N PRO A 32 -2.91 12.76 -0.56
CA PRO A 32 -2.16 13.85 0.06
C PRO A 32 -1.92 13.66 1.57
N ASP A 33 -2.72 12.82 2.24
CA ASP A 33 -2.73 12.71 3.70
C ASP A 33 -1.67 11.77 4.25
N GLY A 34 -1.17 10.82 3.44
CA GLY A 34 -0.16 9.88 3.89
C GLY A 34 0.55 9.13 2.77
N ARG A 35 1.69 8.54 3.10
CA ARG A 35 2.47 7.68 2.20
C ARG A 35 3.17 6.56 2.98
N GLY A 36 3.32 5.40 2.36
CA GLY A 36 4.07 4.29 2.92
C GLY A 36 4.57 3.33 1.84
N SER A 37 5.62 2.57 2.16
CA SER A 37 6.22 1.59 1.26
C SER A 37 6.67 0.37 2.04
N TRP A 38 6.63 -0.79 1.38
CA TRP A 38 7.05 -2.07 1.93
C TRP A 38 7.94 -2.82 0.93
N ASN A 39 8.91 -3.59 1.43
CA ASN A 39 9.81 -4.39 0.60
C ASN A 39 9.99 -5.79 1.18
N GLY A 40 9.61 -6.80 0.40
CA GLY A 40 9.72 -8.23 0.73
C GLY A 40 10.70 -8.97 -0.17
N GLY A 41 11.81 -8.33 -0.55
CA GLY A 41 12.80 -8.92 -1.45
C GLY A 41 12.37 -8.80 -2.91
N TRP A 42 11.74 -9.82 -3.48
CA TRP A 42 11.33 -9.84 -4.90
C TRP A 42 9.99 -9.12 -5.15
N VAL A 43 9.37 -8.57 -4.10
CA VAL A 43 8.16 -7.75 -4.14
C VAL A 43 8.41 -6.43 -3.41
N ALA A 44 7.95 -5.33 -3.99
CA ALA A 44 7.87 -4.04 -3.32
C ALA A 44 6.47 -3.43 -3.54
N LEU A 45 5.91 -2.83 -2.50
CA LEU A 45 4.60 -2.18 -2.52
C LEU A 45 4.72 -0.73 -2.05
N GLY A 46 3.86 0.13 -2.57
CA GLY A 46 3.80 1.54 -2.23
C GLY A 46 2.36 2.04 -2.22
N HIS A 47 2.05 2.95 -1.29
CA HIS A 47 0.71 3.49 -1.13
C HIS A 47 0.72 5.00 -0.86
N ARG A 48 -0.19 5.73 -1.50
CA ARG A 48 -0.55 7.12 -1.22
C ARG A 48 -1.95 7.15 -0.66
N ARG A 49 -2.11 7.67 0.55
CA ARG A 49 -3.35 7.63 1.33
C ARG A 49 -4.15 8.91 1.22
N LEU A 50 -5.42 8.79 0.85
CA LEU A 50 -6.46 9.76 1.15
C LEU A 50 -7.27 9.18 2.32
N SER A 51 -7.26 9.86 3.46
CA SER A 51 -7.85 9.41 4.72
C SER A 51 -9.36 9.67 4.70
N VAL A 52 -10.17 8.61 4.65
CA VAL A 52 -11.64 8.70 4.62
C VAL A 52 -12.29 7.89 5.74
N ILE A 53 -11.91 6.61 5.87
CA ILE A 53 -12.32 5.72 6.97
C ILE A 53 -11.07 5.43 7.80
N ASP A 54 -11.22 5.53 9.12
CA ASP A 54 -10.14 5.55 10.11
C ASP A 54 -9.07 6.60 9.80
N LEU A 55 -9.13 7.74 10.48
CA LEU A 55 -8.21 8.86 10.23
C LEU A 55 -6.89 8.73 10.98
N SER A 56 -6.70 7.66 11.76
CA SER A 56 -5.50 7.47 12.57
C SER A 56 -4.34 6.91 11.73
N ASP A 57 -3.13 7.04 12.28
CA ASP A 57 -1.92 6.44 11.71
C ASP A 57 -1.94 4.90 11.75
N ALA A 58 -2.80 4.29 12.59
CA ALA A 58 -2.96 2.84 12.64
C ALA A 58 -3.51 2.27 11.31
N ALA A 59 -4.18 3.10 10.51
CA ALA A 59 -4.67 2.74 9.19
C ALA A 59 -3.69 3.09 8.05
N ALA A 60 -2.41 3.30 8.37
CA ALA A 60 -1.35 3.45 7.39
C ALA A 60 -1.23 2.20 6.50
N GLN A 61 -0.77 2.40 5.26
CA GLN A 61 -0.57 1.33 4.29
C GLN A 61 0.80 1.49 3.59
N PRO A 62 1.46 0.39 3.16
CA PRO A 62 0.99 -1.01 3.23
C PRO A 62 0.80 -1.53 4.66
N MET A 63 -0.23 -2.35 4.88
CA MET A 63 -0.48 -3.02 6.17
C MET A 63 0.25 -4.36 6.17
N GLU A 64 0.82 -4.73 7.32
CA GLU A 64 1.48 -6.01 7.55
C GLU A 64 0.76 -6.77 8.65
N ASP A 65 0.66 -8.08 8.52
CA ASP A 65 0.20 -8.96 9.59
C ASP A 65 1.39 -9.68 10.27
N ASP A 66 1.12 -10.32 11.40
CA ASP A 66 2.13 -11.10 12.14
C ASP A 66 2.58 -12.37 11.38
N GLY A 67 1.84 -12.77 10.34
CA GLY A 67 2.12 -13.92 9.48
C GLY A 67 3.08 -13.60 8.32
N GLY A 68 3.51 -12.35 8.18
CA GLY A 68 4.40 -11.89 7.12
C GLY A 68 3.69 -11.58 5.79
N LEU A 69 2.36 -11.41 5.81
CA LEU A 69 1.59 -10.91 4.68
C LEU A 69 1.59 -9.38 4.70
N ALA A 70 1.72 -8.79 3.50
CA ALA A 70 1.62 -7.35 3.31
C ALA A 70 0.57 -7.01 2.24
N ILE A 71 -0.20 -5.95 2.46
CA ILE A 71 -1.25 -5.49 1.55
C ILE A 71 -1.22 -3.96 1.34
N ALA A 72 -1.41 -3.54 0.10
CA ALA A 72 -1.76 -2.17 -0.26
C ALA A 72 -3.11 -2.17 -0.98
N PHE A 73 -4.04 -1.33 -0.55
CA PHE A 73 -5.44 -1.34 -0.96
C PHE A 73 -5.95 0.07 -1.25
N ASN A 74 -6.71 0.20 -2.34
CA ASN A 74 -7.32 1.42 -2.81
C ASN A 74 -8.76 1.11 -3.21
N GLY A 75 -9.68 1.58 -2.39
CA GLY A 75 -11.10 1.33 -2.54
C GLY A 75 -11.79 1.48 -1.19
N CYS A 76 -12.99 0.94 -1.11
CA CYS A 76 -13.76 0.86 0.13
C CYS A 76 -14.40 -0.53 0.20
N ILE A 77 -14.22 -1.22 1.32
CA ILE A 77 -14.94 -2.46 1.61
C ILE A 77 -16.13 -2.05 2.48
N TYR A 78 -17.32 -1.92 1.90
CA TYR A 78 -18.48 -1.34 2.60
C TYR A 78 -19.01 -2.23 3.73
N ASN A 79 -18.81 -3.54 3.62
CA ASN A 79 -19.27 -4.53 4.59
C ASN A 79 -18.17 -5.00 5.56
N TYR A 80 -17.11 -4.21 5.78
CA TYR A 80 -15.99 -4.61 6.65
C TYR A 80 -16.38 -4.87 8.13
N GLN A 81 -17.56 -4.41 8.53
CA GLN A 81 -18.13 -4.64 9.86
C GLN A 81 -19.05 -5.86 9.93
N GLU A 82 -19.43 -6.43 8.78
CA GLU A 82 -20.27 -7.63 8.74
C GLU A 82 -19.42 -8.86 9.06
N PRO A 83 -19.96 -9.84 9.81
CA PRO A 83 -19.27 -11.10 10.03
C PRO A 83 -19.12 -11.88 8.72
N PRO A 84 -18.09 -12.73 8.59
CA PRO A 84 -17.98 -13.65 7.46
C PRO A 84 -19.22 -14.57 7.40
N PRO A 85 -19.63 -14.99 6.18
CA PRO A 85 -20.78 -15.88 5.99
C PRO A 85 -20.59 -17.26 6.62
#